data_AF-A0A840PNI1-F1
#
_entry.id   AF-A0A840PNI1-F1
#
_cell.length_a   1.000
_cell.length_b   1.000
_cell.length_c   1.000
_cell.angle_alpha   90.00
_cell.angle_beta   90.00
_cell.angle_gamma   90.00
#
_symmetry.space_group_name_H-M   'P 1'
#
loop_
_entity.id
_entity.type
_entity.pdbx_description
1 polymer ?
#
loop_
_entity_poly.entity_id
_entity_poly.type
_entity_poly.pdbx_seq_one_letter_code
_entity_poly.pdbx_strand_id
1 'polypeptide(L)'
;MVESPEKWQTPYFNHEVGAELARRRAGVGAMLLGRNTYERFAAFWPHQTQADNPMADAMNKTPKLVASTTLEKAEWENSTLIQGDAVAELAKLKHGEGPDILSTGSPTLVRSLLRAGLVDELGLLVNPIVVGSGRRLFDGGFGELPLRLLDCRTFGTGVVALTYTAG
;
A
#
# COMPACT_ATOMS: atom_id res chain seq x y z
N MET A 1 0.34 -6.79 -13.50
CA MET A 1 1.48 -7.35 -12.73
C MET A 1 1.82 -6.36 -11.64
N VAL A 2 2.22 -6.79 -10.44
CA VAL A 2 2.58 -5.88 -9.35
C VAL A 2 3.94 -6.17 -8.72
N GLU A 3 4.59 -7.26 -9.13
CA GLU A 3 5.93 -7.58 -8.66
C GLU A 3 6.98 -6.63 -9.21
N SER A 4 7.90 -6.24 -8.33
CA SER A 4 9.11 -5.47 -8.65
C SER A 4 8.85 -4.26 -9.55
N PRO A 5 7.95 -3.33 -9.17
CA PRO A 5 7.66 -2.15 -9.96
C PRO A 5 8.91 -1.30 -10.26
N GLU A 6 9.90 -1.31 -9.36
CA GLU A 6 11.19 -0.64 -9.57
C GLU A 6 11.92 -1.06 -10.85
N LYS A 7 11.62 -2.23 -11.42
CA LYS A 7 12.27 -2.73 -12.65
C LYS A 7 11.64 -2.22 -13.94
N TRP A 8 10.40 -1.73 -13.89
CA TRP A 8 9.64 -1.40 -15.09
C TRP A 8 8.88 -0.08 -15.01
N GLN A 9 8.70 0.50 -13.82
CA GLN A 9 7.93 1.73 -13.62
C GLN A 9 8.72 3.00 -13.96
N THR A 10 10.05 2.95 -13.90
CA THR A 10 10.94 4.13 -14.06
C THR A 10 10.64 4.99 -15.29
N PRO A 11 10.40 4.43 -16.50
CA PRO A 11 10.08 5.24 -17.68
C PRO A 11 8.76 6.01 -17.59
N TYR A 12 7.86 5.60 -16.69
CA TYR A 12 6.48 6.10 -16.60
C TYR A 12 6.24 6.96 -15.36
N PHE A 13 7.21 7.00 -14.43
CA PHE A 13 7.12 7.76 -13.19
C PHE A 13 7.65 9.18 -13.42
N ASN A 14 6.75 10.16 -13.47
CA ASN A 14 7.08 11.58 -13.54
C ASN A 14 6.57 12.33 -12.30
N HIS A 15 6.73 13.66 -12.31
CA HIS A 15 6.29 14.51 -11.22
C HIS A 15 4.76 14.47 -11.00
N GLU A 16 3.95 14.31 -12.05
CA GLU A 16 2.48 14.24 -11.95
C GLU A 16 2.05 12.95 -11.23
N VAL A 17 2.63 11.82 -11.63
CA VAL A 17 2.41 10.51 -10.99
C VAL A 17 2.87 10.54 -9.52
N GLY A 18 4.01 11.18 -9.25
CA GLY A 18 4.51 11.39 -7.90
C GLY A 18 3.56 12.24 -7.05
N ALA A 19 3.04 13.34 -7.60
CA ALA A 19 2.08 14.21 -6.93
C ALA A 19 0.76 13.50 -6.61
N GLU A 20 0.27 12.63 -7.50
CA GLU A 20 -0.91 11.81 -7.24
C GLU A 20 -0.69 10.82 -6.09
N LEU A 21 0.48 10.16 -6.04
CA LEU A 21 0.81 9.28 -4.93
C LEU A 21 0.98 10.05 -3.61
N ALA A 22 1.51 11.27 -3.65
CA ALA A 22 1.58 12.14 -2.48
C ALA A 22 0.18 12.56 -2.02
N ARG A 23 -0.71 12.94 -2.95
CA ARG A 23 -2.11 13.27 -2.67
C ARG A 23 -2.85 12.11 -2.01
N ARG A 24 -2.65 10.87 -2.48
CA ARG A 24 -3.25 9.65 -1.89
C ARG A 24 -2.71 9.33 -0.50
N ARG A 25 -1.52 9.82 -0.15
CA ARG A 25 -0.93 9.68 1.18
C ARG A 25 -1.30 10.83 2.11
N ALA A 26 -1.70 11.97 1.56
CA ALA A 26 -2.11 13.11 2.36
C ALA A 26 -3.35 12.75 3.17
N GLY A 27 -3.32 12.98 4.49
CA GLY A 27 -4.43 12.67 5.40
C GLY A 27 -4.43 11.23 5.94
N VAL A 28 -3.55 10.35 5.44
CA VAL A 28 -3.37 9.01 6.01
C VAL A 28 -2.76 9.13 7.40
N GLY A 29 -3.45 8.61 8.42
CA GLY A 29 -2.93 8.63 9.79
C GLY A 29 -2.20 7.35 10.19
N ALA A 30 -2.26 6.27 9.41
CA ALA A 30 -1.43 5.09 9.64
C ALA A 30 -1.09 4.31 8.36
N MET A 31 0.05 3.63 8.38
CA MET A 31 0.50 2.73 7.32
C MET A 31 0.32 1.28 7.71
N LEU A 32 -0.34 0.48 6.86
CA LEU A 32 -0.43 -0.97 7.04
C LEU A 32 0.60 -1.70 6.18
N LEU A 33 1.52 -2.40 6.84
CA LEU A 33 2.66 -3.08 6.23
C LEU A 33 2.59 -4.58 6.47
N GLY A 34 2.84 -5.38 5.43
CA GLY A 34 3.18 -6.79 5.61
C GLY A 34 4.64 -6.95 6.01
N ARG A 35 4.99 -8.08 6.64
CA ARG A 35 6.35 -8.39 7.12
C ARG A 35 7.48 -7.96 6.19
N ASN A 36 7.50 -8.45 4.94
CA ASN A 36 8.62 -8.22 4.03
C ASN A 36 8.79 -6.73 3.68
N THR A 37 7.68 -6.00 3.52
CA THR A 37 7.73 -4.55 3.28
C THR A 37 8.23 -3.84 4.53
N TYR A 38 7.74 -4.23 5.71
CA TYR A 38 8.18 -3.69 6.98
C TYR A 38 9.69 -3.87 7.20
N GLU A 39 10.23 -5.07 7.06
CA GLU A 39 11.66 -5.35 7.28
C GLU A 39 12.54 -4.50 6.35
N ARG A 40 12.17 -4.37 5.07
CA ARG A 40 12.89 -3.51 4.11
C ARG A 40 12.84 -2.05 4.50
N PHE A 41 11.68 -1.58 4.95
CA PHE A 41 11.49 -0.18 5.33
C PHE A 41 12.22 0.15 6.64
N ALA A 42 12.13 -0.73 7.64
CA ALA A 42 12.83 -0.63 8.91
C ALA A 42 14.35 -0.66 8.74
N ALA A 43 14.87 -1.35 7.72
CA ALA A 43 16.31 -1.35 7.41
C ALA A 43 16.79 -0.11 6.63
N PHE A 44 15.89 0.74 6.13
CA PHE A 44 16.24 1.87 5.27
C PHE A 44 15.91 3.23 5.91
N TRP A 45 14.64 3.44 6.27
CA TRP A 45 14.10 4.73 6.67
C TRP A 45 14.68 5.31 7.97
N PRO A 46 14.99 4.53 9.02
CA PRO A 46 15.66 5.05 10.22
C PRO A 46 17.02 5.68 9.95
N HIS A 47 17.65 5.34 8.83
CA HIS A 47 18.98 5.83 8.46
C HIS A 47 18.93 6.99 7.45
N GLN A 48 17.74 7.44 7.06
CA GLN A 48 17.57 8.57 6.15
C GLN A 48 17.39 9.88 6.92
N THR A 49 18.00 10.96 6.42
CA THR A 49 17.74 12.32 6.92
C THR A 49 16.78 13.05 6.00
N GLN A 50 16.09 14.08 6.50
CA GLN A 50 15.23 14.93 5.66
C GLN A 50 16.02 15.64 4.54
N ALA A 51 17.30 15.92 4.76
CA ALA A 51 18.18 16.54 3.76
C ALA A 51 18.47 15.59 2.59
N ASP A 52 18.69 14.30 2.89
CA ASP A 52 18.97 13.28 1.87
C ASP A 52 17.69 12.78 1.20
N ASN A 53 16.59 12.70 1.96
CA ASN A 53 15.32 12.21 1.50
C ASN A 53 14.16 12.99 2.15
N PRO A 54 13.44 13.84 1.39
CA PRO A 54 12.33 14.63 1.92
C PRO A 54 11.20 13.82 2.57
N MET A 55 11.10 12.51 2.27
CA MET A 55 10.11 11.63 2.88
C MET A 55 10.55 11.02 4.21
N ALA A 56 11.82 11.14 4.61
CA ALA A 56 12.36 10.48 5.79
C ALA A 56 11.54 10.76 7.06
N ASP A 57 11.26 12.04 7.32
CA ASP A 57 10.47 12.49 8.46
C ASP A 57 9.06 11.90 8.45
N ALA A 58 8.36 11.99 7.32
CA ALA A 58 7.01 11.47 7.18
C ALA A 58 6.97 9.96 7.43
N MET A 59 7.92 9.21 6.85
CA MET A 59 7.99 7.76 7.00
C MET A 59 8.30 7.33 8.44
N ASN A 60 9.22 8.01 9.13
CA ASN A 60 9.58 7.68 10.50
C ASN A 60 8.48 8.08 11.51
N LYS A 61 7.79 9.21 11.30
CA LYS A 61 6.74 9.72 12.20
C LYS A 61 5.38 9.04 12.03
N THR A 62 5.03 8.57 10.83
CA THR A 62 3.71 7.97 10.57
C THR A 62 3.53 6.68 11.39
N PRO A 63 2.44 6.50 12.14
CA PRO A 63 2.10 5.23 12.78
C PRO A 63 2.07 4.06 11.80
N LYS A 64 2.60 2.90 12.18
CA LYS A 64 2.67 1.71 11.33
C LYS A 64 2.00 0.53 12.03
N LEU A 65 1.06 -0.09 11.34
CA LEU A 65 0.50 -1.38 11.70
C LEU A 65 1.23 -2.45 10.90
N VAL A 66 1.84 -3.43 11.59
CA VAL A 66 2.64 -4.48 10.96
C VAL A 66 1.87 -5.79 11.05
N ALA A 67 1.30 -6.25 9.94
CA ALA A 67 0.62 -7.55 9.87
C ALA A 67 1.67 -8.65 9.63
N SER A 68 1.90 -9.49 10.65
CA SER A 68 2.84 -10.60 10.57
C SER A 68 2.51 -11.70 11.56
N THR A 69 2.57 -12.95 11.11
CA THR A 69 2.43 -14.14 11.96
C THR A 69 3.77 -14.69 12.46
N THR A 70 4.89 -14.20 11.94
CA THR A 70 6.23 -14.74 12.20
C THR A 70 7.20 -13.73 12.81
N LEU A 71 6.84 -12.45 12.80
CA LEU A 71 7.68 -11.40 13.38
C LEU A 71 7.41 -11.38 14.88
N GLU A 72 8.46 -11.42 15.70
CA GLU A 72 8.30 -11.40 17.16
C GLU A 72 8.21 -9.97 17.71
N LYS A 73 8.91 -9.02 17.08
CA LYS A 73 8.99 -7.61 17.51
C LYS A 73 9.10 -6.67 16.31
N ALA A 74 8.52 -5.48 16.46
CA ALA A 74 8.67 -4.38 15.50
C ALA A 74 9.46 -3.23 16.16
N GLU A 75 10.76 -3.14 15.86
CA GLU A 75 11.68 -2.18 16.50
C GLU A 75 11.72 -0.79 15.83
N TRP A 76 11.18 -0.66 14.61
CA TRP A 76 11.12 0.64 13.95
C TRP A 76 10.11 1.53 14.68
N GLU A 77 10.51 2.76 15.02
CA GLU A 77 9.70 3.72 15.75
C GLU A 77 8.28 3.89 15.16
N ASN A 78 7.31 4.05 16.07
CA ASN A 78 5.88 4.17 15.77
C ASN A 78 5.27 2.92 15.12
N SER A 79 5.85 1.74 15.32
CA SER A 79 5.32 0.47 14.81
C SER A 79 4.58 -0.32 15.88
N THR A 80 3.38 -0.79 15.53
CA THR A 80 2.59 -1.74 16.31
C THR A 80 2.46 -3.04 15.53
N LEU A 81 2.95 -4.13 16.13
CA LEU A 81 2.84 -5.46 15.56
C LEU A 81 1.43 -6.02 15.79
N ILE A 82 0.74 -6.39 14.72
CA ILE A 82 -0.50 -7.16 14.75
C ILE A 82 -0.13 -8.64 14.67
N GLN A 83 -0.17 -9.32 15.82
CA GLN A 83 0.10 -10.76 15.93
C GLN A 83 -1.19 -11.57 15.67
N GLY A 84 -1.03 -12.74 15.05
CA GLY A 84 -2.14 -13.66 14.79
C GLY A 84 -2.98 -13.28 13.58
N ASP A 85 -4.30 -13.26 13.73
CA ASP A 85 -5.23 -12.99 12.64
C ASP A 85 -5.34 -11.48 12.35
N ALA A 86 -4.51 -11.02 11.42
CA ALA A 86 -4.51 -9.63 10.99
C ALA A 86 -5.85 -9.17 10.40
N VAL A 87 -6.63 -10.05 9.77
CA VAL A 87 -7.93 -9.68 9.21
C VAL A 87 -8.91 -9.37 10.33
N ALA A 88 -8.96 -10.21 11.36
CA ALA A 88 -9.84 -9.99 12.51
C ALA A 88 -9.49 -8.68 13.26
N GLU A 89 -8.20 -8.41 13.49
CA GLU A 89 -7.77 -7.18 14.16
C GLU A 89 -8.04 -5.93 13.31
N LEU A 90 -7.81 -5.99 12.00
CA LEU A 90 -8.12 -4.88 11.09
C LEU A 90 -9.63 -4.65 10.95
N ALA A 91 -10.45 -5.71 11.04
CA ALA A 91 -11.89 -5.57 11.08
C ALA A 91 -12.35 -4.81 12.34
N LYS A 92 -11.72 -5.05 13.49
CA LYS A 92 -12.01 -4.26 14.72
C LYS A 92 -11.63 -2.81 14.54
N LEU A 93 -10.45 -2.54 13.99
CA LEU A 93 -9.97 -1.18 13.73
C LEU A 93 -10.88 -0.43 12.76
N LYS A 94 -11.37 -1.09 11.70
CA LYS A 94 -12.28 -0.50 10.72
C LYS A 94 -13.61 -0.04 11.31
N HIS A 95 -14.13 -0.73 12.33
CA HIS A 95 -15.38 -0.36 13.00
C HIS A 95 -15.18 0.60 14.19
N GLY A 96 -13.93 0.89 14.56
CA GLY A 96 -13.61 1.82 15.64
C GLY A 96 -13.45 3.26 15.15
N GLU A 97 -13.22 4.18 16.09
CA GLU A 97 -12.75 5.52 15.77
C GLU A 97 -11.25 5.47 15.47
N GLY A 98 -10.83 6.04 14.34
CA GLY A 98 -9.43 6.03 13.94
C GLY A 98 -9.19 6.79 12.64
N PRO A 99 -7.92 7.09 12.32
CA PRO A 99 -7.59 7.74 11.06
C PRO A 99 -7.63 6.74 9.89
N ASP A 100 -7.60 7.27 8.68
CA ASP A 100 -7.45 6.47 7.47
C ASP A 100 -6.13 5.66 7.50
N ILE A 101 -6.24 4.39 7.12
CA ILE A 101 -5.12 3.44 7.07
C ILE A 101 -4.79 3.15 5.62
N LEU A 102 -3.57 3.49 5.20
CA LEU A 102 -3.09 3.17 3.85
C LEU A 102 -2.20 1.94 3.88
N SER A 103 -2.54 0.93 3.09
CA SER A 103 -1.57 -0.11 2.76
C SER A 103 -0.72 0.33 1.56
N THR A 104 0.59 0.47 1.76
CA THR A 104 1.54 0.84 0.69
C THR A 104 1.95 -0.32 -0.21
N GLY A 105 1.40 -1.51 0.05
CA GLY A 105 1.63 -2.68 -0.77
C GLY A 105 2.19 -3.86 0.00
N SER A 106 1.46 -4.96 -0.16
CA SER A 106 1.96 -6.31 -0.32
C SER A 106 0.84 -7.03 -1.05
N PRO A 107 1.06 -7.61 -2.24
CA PRO A 107 -0.05 -8.21 -3.00
C PRO A 107 -0.83 -9.21 -2.14
N THR A 108 -0.13 -10.00 -1.32
CA THR A 108 -0.75 -10.92 -0.35
C THR A 108 -1.66 -10.22 0.64
N LEU A 109 -1.19 -9.14 1.30
CA LEU A 109 -1.97 -8.41 2.29
C LEU A 109 -3.20 -7.76 1.66
N VAL A 110 -3.01 -7.02 0.56
CA VAL A 110 -4.10 -6.37 -0.16
C VAL A 110 -5.16 -7.39 -0.61
N ARG A 111 -4.72 -8.57 -1.09
CA ARG A 111 -5.64 -9.65 -1.44
C ARG A 111 -6.47 -10.14 -0.27
N SER A 112 -5.84 -10.38 0.88
CA SER A 112 -6.54 -10.83 2.09
C SER A 112 -7.58 -9.80 2.54
N LEU A 113 -7.26 -8.51 2.49
CA LEU A 113 -8.21 -7.44 2.85
C LEU A 113 -9.38 -7.33 1.87
N LEU A 114 -9.12 -7.44 0.56
CA LEU A 114 -10.16 -7.44 -0.45
C LEU A 114 -11.12 -8.63 -0.26
N ARG A 115 -10.58 -9.84 -0.02
CA ARG A 115 -11.40 -11.03 0.26
C ARG A 115 -12.24 -10.91 1.53
N ALA A 116 -11.75 -10.18 2.51
CA ALA A 116 -12.43 -9.95 3.78
C ALA A 116 -13.40 -8.74 3.75
N GLY A 117 -13.54 -8.04 2.63
CA GLY A 117 -14.39 -6.83 2.54
C GLY A 117 -13.87 -5.64 3.35
N LEU A 118 -12.58 -5.64 3.69
CA LEU A 118 -11.97 -4.61 4.56
C LEU A 118 -11.41 -3.40 3.80
N VAL A 119 -11.45 -3.41 2.47
CA VAL A 119 -10.96 -2.29 1.65
C VAL A 119 -12.11 -1.36 1.27
N ASP A 120 -12.07 -0.13 1.75
CA ASP A 120 -13.03 0.93 1.37
C ASP A 120 -12.69 1.51 0.00
N GLU A 121 -11.42 1.83 -0.21
CA GLU A 121 -10.90 2.34 -1.48
C GLU A 121 -9.71 1.52 -1.98
N LEU A 122 -9.81 1.06 -3.22
CA LEU A 122 -8.75 0.40 -3.96
C LEU A 122 -8.14 1.37 -4.98
N GLY A 123 -6.97 1.89 -4.63
CA GLY A 123 -6.17 2.70 -5.53
C GLY A 123 -5.29 1.86 -6.47
N LEU A 124 -5.41 2.04 -7.78
CA LEU A 124 -4.57 1.38 -8.80
C LEU A 124 -3.81 2.41 -9.64
N LEU A 125 -2.51 2.19 -9.85
CA LEU A 125 -1.69 2.91 -10.82
C LEU A 125 -1.37 1.96 -11.99
N VAL A 126 -2.09 2.11 -13.09
CA VAL A 126 -1.92 1.30 -14.30
C VAL A 126 -0.86 1.93 -15.18
N ASN A 127 0.24 1.22 -15.40
CA ASN A 127 1.34 1.67 -16.25
C ASN A 127 1.17 1.09 -17.66
N PRO A 128 1.51 1.83 -18.73
CA PRO A 128 1.29 1.41 -20.11
C PRO A 128 2.36 0.41 -20.58
N ILE A 129 2.46 -0.73 -19.90
CA ILE A 129 3.44 -1.79 -20.19
C ILE A 129 2.88 -3.19 -19.92
N VAL A 130 3.25 -4.15 -20.76
CA VAL A 130 3.04 -5.58 -20.52
C VAL A 130 4.31 -6.19 -19.94
N VAL A 131 4.30 -6.49 -18.64
CA VAL A 131 5.46 -7.07 -17.92
C VAL A 131 5.67 -8.56 -18.23
N GLY A 132 4.63 -9.27 -18.69
CA GLY A 132 4.69 -10.69 -19.02
C GLY A 132 4.49 -11.63 -17.82
N SER A 133 5.43 -11.67 -16.89
CA SER A 133 5.46 -12.64 -15.77
C SER A 133 5.71 -12.00 -14.39
N GLY A 134 5.41 -12.75 -13.32
CA GLY A 134 5.55 -12.32 -11.92
C GLY A 134 4.26 -12.40 -11.10
N ARG A 135 4.29 -11.81 -9.90
CA ARG A 135 3.11 -11.77 -9.01
C ARG A 135 2.03 -10.81 -9.51
N ARG A 136 0.79 -11.30 -9.52
CA ARG A 136 -0.43 -10.55 -9.85
C ARG A 136 -1.10 -10.03 -8.57
N LEU A 137 -1.82 -8.92 -8.68
CA LEU A 137 -2.67 -8.42 -7.59
C LEU A 137 -3.89 -9.33 -7.46
N PHE A 138 -4.65 -9.46 -8.55
CA PHE A 138 -5.74 -10.42 -8.69
C PHE A 138 -5.16 -11.72 -9.28
N ASP A 139 -5.14 -12.76 -8.46
CA ASP A 139 -4.83 -14.13 -8.90
C ASP A 139 -6.13 -14.89 -9.19
N GLY A 140 -6.02 -16.14 -9.66
CA GLY A 140 -7.19 -16.98 -9.93
C GLY A 140 -7.99 -17.39 -8.69
N GLY A 141 -7.58 -16.97 -7.49
CA GLY A 141 -8.29 -17.24 -6.24
C GLY A 141 -9.27 -16.14 -5.85
N PHE A 142 -9.59 -15.20 -6.74
CA PHE A 142 -10.74 -14.31 -6.57
C PHE A 142 -11.94 -14.90 -7.30
N GLY A 143 -13.08 -14.93 -6.62
CA GLY A 143 -14.36 -15.00 -7.32
C GLY A 143 -14.67 -13.68 -8.02
N GLU A 144 -15.92 -13.48 -8.38
CA GLU A 144 -16.38 -12.18 -8.87
C GLU A 144 -16.32 -11.16 -7.74
N LEU A 145 -15.60 -10.06 -7.98
CA LEU A 145 -15.54 -8.92 -7.07
C LEU A 145 -16.01 -7.67 -7.85
N PRO A 146 -17.27 -7.25 -7.71
CA PRO A 146 -17.75 -6.05 -8.36
C PRO A 146 -17.02 -4.84 -7.79
N LEU A 147 -16.54 -3.97 -8.69
CA LEU A 147 -15.87 -2.73 -8.33
C LEU A 147 -16.61 -1.56 -8.96
N ARG A 148 -16.82 -0.50 -8.19
CA ARG A 148 -17.38 0.76 -8.69
C ARG A 148 -16.27 1.80 -8.78
N LEU A 149 -16.13 2.41 -9.96
CA LEU A 149 -15.16 3.49 -10.18
C LEU A 149 -15.58 4.74 -9.41
N LEU A 150 -14.67 5.29 -8.62
CA LEU A 150 -14.85 6.53 -7.87
C LEU A 150 -14.08 7.71 -8.49
N ASP A 151 -12.83 7.48 -8.92
CA ASP A 151 -11.98 8.51 -9.54
C ASP A 151 -11.12 7.89 -10.66
N CYS A 152 -10.86 8.68 -11.71
CA CYS A 152 -10.01 8.30 -12.82
C CYS A 152 -9.20 9.50 -13.30
N ARG A 153 -7.87 9.36 -13.34
CA ARG A 153 -6.95 10.39 -13.83
C ARG A 153 -5.95 9.77 -14.79
N THR A 154 -5.67 10.48 -15.88
CA THR A 154 -4.66 10.10 -16.86
C THR A 154 -3.50 11.08 -16.80
N PHE A 155 -2.29 10.59 -17.07
CA PHE A 155 -1.07 11.39 -17.05
C PHE A 155 -0.40 11.40 -18.42
N GLY A 156 0.47 12.39 -18.66
CA GLY A 156 1.19 12.51 -19.94
C GLY A 156 2.09 11.30 -20.27
N THR A 157 2.48 10.52 -19.27
CA THR A 157 3.26 9.28 -19.43
C THR A 157 2.40 8.07 -19.87
N GLY A 158 1.09 8.25 -20.01
CA GLY A 158 0.14 7.16 -20.28
C GLY A 158 -0.24 6.35 -19.04
N VAL A 159 0.26 6.72 -17.86
CA VAL A 159 -0.19 6.14 -16.58
C VAL A 159 -1.65 6.54 -16.34
N VAL A 160 -2.43 5.61 -15.80
CA VAL A 160 -3.80 5.84 -15.36
C VAL A 160 -3.90 5.55 -13.86
N ALA A 161 -4.30 6.56 -13.09
CA ALA A 161 -4.65 6.41 -11.69
C ALA A 161 -6.15 6.18 -11.57
N LEU A 162 -6.52 5.05 -10.98
CA LEU A 162 -7.90 4.65 -10.73
C LEU A 162 -8.11 4.54 -9.22
N THR A 163 -9.32 4.90 -8.79
CA THR A 163 -9.81 4.62 -7.45
C THR A 163 -11.14 3.90 -7.57
N TYR A 164 -11.22 2.73 -6.97
CA TYR A 164 -12.45 1.92 -6.92
C TYR A 164 -12.90 1.77 -5.47
N THR A 165 -14.17 1.44 -5.29
CA THR A 165 -14.66 0.83 -4.04
C THR A 165 -15.21 -0.55 -4.34
N ALA A 166 -15.15 -1.45 -3.36
CA ALA A 166 -15.81 -2.74 -3.45
C ALA A 166 -17.33 -2.54 -3.38
N GLY A 167 -18.06 -3.15 -4.32
CA GLY A 167 -19.53 -3.06 -4.45
C GLY A 167 -20.27 -4.13 -3.67
#